data_AF-A0A929CGA1-F1
#
_entry.id   AF-A0A929CGA1-F1
#
_cell.length_a   1.000
_cell.length_b   1.000
_cell.length_c   1.000
_cell.angle_alpha   90.00
_cell.angle_beta   90.00
_cell.angle_gamma   90.00
#
_symmetry.space_group_name_H-M   'P 1'
#
loop_
_entity.id
_entity.type
_entity.pdbx_description
1 polymer ?
#
loop_
_entity_poly.entity_id
_entity_poly.type
_entity_poly.pdbx_seq_one_letter_code
_entity_poly.pdbx_strand_id
1 'polypeptide(L)'
;MSNDFFQGYKGDALEVLKKYNTRVWGQAVVETTRGTFTGTVLPRAENDDDQHIVLKIPTGYNVGVDISTITSMKETGYKKANYKIPEKQFPVTPGLPSVKLFGTGGTIASRLDYRTGAVIPAFSPGELYGAVPELADICNLDTEKV
;
A
#
# COMPACT_ATOMS: atom_id res chain seq x y z
N MET A 1 -9.97 -14.33 -6.91
CA MET A 1 -9.41 -13.03 -7.32
C MET A 1 -8.03 -13.29 -7.88
N SER A 2 -7.82 -13.02 -9.16
CA SER A 2 -6.53 -13.17 -9.84
C SER A 2 -5.46 -12.40 -9.06
N ASN A 3 -4.33 -13.05 -8.74
CA ASN A 3 -3.17 -12.35 -8.23
C ASN A 3 -2.65 -11.45 -9.35
N ASP A 4 -3.02 -10.17 -9.31
CA ASP A 4 -2.43 -9.17 -10.19
C ASP A 4 -0.99 -8.89 -9.72
N PHE A 5 -0.06 -9.62 -10.32
CA PHE A 5 1.37 -9.51 -10.04
C PHE A 5 1.99 -8.23 -10.62
N PHE A 6 1.26 -7.49 -11.46
CA PHE A 6 1.74 -6.31 -12.17
C PHE A 6 0.83 -5.09 -11.91
N GLN A 7 0.29 -5.00 -10.69
CA GLN A 7 -0.68 -3.99 -10.27
C GLN A 7 -0.32 -2.57 -10.74
N GLY A 8 -1.20 -2.00 -11.56
CA GLY A 8 -1.11 -0.63 -12.07
C GLY A 8 -0.19 -0.42 -13.28
N TYR A 9 0.54 -1.45 -13.73
CA TYR A 9 1.37 -1.36 -14.93
C TYR A 9 0.56 -1.69 -16.20
N LYS A 10 0.85 -0.95 -17.27
CA LYS A 10 0.28 -1.09 -18.60
C LYS A 10 1.37 -0.87 -19.66
N GLY A 11 1.07 -1.16 -20.92
CA GLY A 11 1.94 -0.82 -22.06
C GLY A 11 3.37 -1.38 -21.94
N ASP A 12 4.35 -0.57 -22.34
CA ASP A 12 5.75 -1.00 -22.48
C ASP A 12 6.38 -1.43 -21.13
N ALA A 13 6.13 -0.68 -20.06
CA ALA A 13 6.63 -1.03 -18.73
C ALA A 13 6.10 -2.38 -18.23
N LEU A 14 4.86 -2.74 -18.56
CA LEU A 14 4.31 -4.06 -18.25
C LEU A 14 5.07 -5.17 -18.99
N GLU A 15 5.36 -4.97 -20.27
CA GLU A 15 6.10 -5.95 -21.07
C GLU A 15 7.54 -6.12 -20.58
N VAL A 16 8.18 -5.04 -20.12
CA VAL A 16 9.51 -5.11 -19.47
C VAL A 16 9.46 -5.93 -18.19
N LEU A 17 8.47 -5.70 -17.31
CA LEU A 17 8.32 -6.48 -16.07
C LEU A 17 8.08 -7.97 -16.36
N LYS A 18 7.25 -8.30 -17.37
CA LYS A 18 7.03 -9.68 -17.83
C LYS A 18 8.30 -10.30 -18.41
N LYS A 19 9.02 -9.58 -19.27
CA LYS A 19 10.27 -10.03 -19.91
C LYS A 19 11.29 -10.48 -18.87
N TYR A 20 11.43 -9.73 -17.77
CA TYR A 20 12.36 -10.05 -16.69
C TYR A 20 11.71 -10.81 -15.53
N ASN A 21 10.46 -11.27 -15.69
CA ASN A 21 9.68 -12.01 -14.70
C ASN A 21 9.74 -11.38 -13.28
N THR A 22 9.68 -10.05 -13.22
CA THR A 22 9.82 -9.29 -11.97
C THR A 22 8.47 -8.71 -11.58
N ARG A 23 8.01 -9.03 -10.37
CA ARG A 23 6.64 -8.73 -9.93
C ARG A 23 6.60 -7.49 -9.06
N VAL A 24 5.44 -6.85 -8.98
CA VAL A 24 5.16 -5.85 -7.94
C VAL A 24 5.31 -6.50 -6.57
N TRP A 25 5.93 -5.78 -5.63
CA TRP A 25 6.41 -6.27 -4.33
C TRP A 25 7.64 -7.20 -4.38
N GLY A 26 8.17 -7.47 -5.58
CA GLY A 26 9.47 -8.11 -5.77
C GLY A 26 10.60 -7.16 -5.42
N GLN A 27 11.61 -7.65 -4.69
CA GLN A 27 12.91 -7.01 -4.58
C GLN A 27 13.69 -7.30 -5.86
N ALA A 28 14.21 -6.27 -6.51
CA ALA A 28 14.89 -6.39 -7.77
C ALA A 28 16.19 -5.58 -7.79
N VAL A 29 17.16 -6.10 -8.55
CA VAL A 29 18.34 -5.36 -8.99
C VAL A 29 18.12 -5.04 -10.46
N VAL A 30 18.18 -3.75 -10.80
CA VAL A 30 17.94 -3.20 -12.14
C VAL A 30 19.23 -2.55 -12.62
N GLU A 31 19.83 -3.12 -13.66
CA GLU A 31 20.97 -2.54 -14.34
C GLU A 31 20.48 -1.58 -15.42
N THR A 32 21.01 -0.37 -15.42
CA THR A 32 20.68 0.65 -16.41
C THR A 32 21.94 1.27 -17.01
N THR A 33 21.78 2.00 -18.11
CA THR A 33 22.86 2.82 -18.68
C THR A 33 23.35 3.93 -17.73
N ARG A 34 22.62 4.22 -16.64
CA ARG A 34 22.91 5.27 -15.66
C ARG A 34 23.42 4.73 -14.31
N GLY A 35 23.56 3.41 -14.19
CA GLY A 35 23.98 2.73 -12.97
C GLY A 35 22.96 1.70 -12.48
N THR A 36 23.27 1.09 -11.34
CA THR A 36 22.49 -0.01 -10.76
C THR A 36 21.52 0.51 -9.71
N PHE A 37 20.25 0.13 -9.82
CA PHE A 37 19.22 0.43 -8.83
C PHE A 37 18.78 -0.87 -8.14
N THR A 38 18.74 -0.87 -6.81
CA THR A 38 18.23 -1.99 -6.03
C THR A 38 17.07 -1.52 -5.18
N GLY A 39 15.95 -2.24 -5.19
CA GLY A 39 14.77 -1.83 -4.43
C GLY A 39 13.58 -2.77 -4.59
N THR A 40 12.45 -2.39 -4.01
CA THR A 40 11.18 -3.11 -4.19
C THR A 40 10.36 -2.45 -5.29
N VAL A 41 9.91 -3.22 -6.27
CA VAL A 41 8.97 -2.73 -7.29
C VAL A 41 7.64 -2.38 -6.62
N LEU A 42 7.22 -1.13 -6.76
CA LEU A 42 5.95 -0.64 -6.24
C LEU A 42 4.86 -0.68 -7.32
N PRO A 43 3.58 -0.78 -6.92
CA PRO A 43 2.47 -0.58 -7.84
C PRO A 43 2.52 0.82 -8.43
N ARG A 44 2.03 0.97 -9.66
CA ARG A 44 1.99 2.23 -10.40
C ARG A 44 0.59 2.84 -10.36
N ALA A 45 0.47 4.16 -10.44
CA ALA A 45 -0.85 4.79 -10.54
C ALA A 45 -1.41 4.59 -11.96
N GLU A 46 -2.71 4.34 -12.07
CA GLU A 46 -3.36 4.02 -13.36
C GLU A 46 -3.23 5.15 -14.40
N ASN A 47 -3.12 6.40 -13.93
CA ASN A 47 -3.04 7.59 -14.77
C ASN A 47 -1.61 7.96 -15.20
N ASP A 48 -0.59 7.27 -14.69
CA ASP A 48 0.79 7.53 -15.07
C ASP A 48 1.09 7.00 -16.49
N ASP A 49 2.21 7.47 -17.06
CA ASP A 49 2.75 6.95 -18.32
C ASP A 49 3.14 5.47 -18.21
N ASP A 50 3.44 4.82 -19.32
CA ASP A 50 3.87 3.42 -19.39
C ASP A 50 5.38 3.25 -19.63
N GLN A 51 6.18 4.29 -19.37
CA GLN A 51 7.60 4.35 -19.72
C GLN A 51 8.54 4.20 -18.51
N HIS A 52 8.02 3.98 -17.30
CA HIS A 52 8.85 3.86 -16.10
C HIS A 52 8.47 2.67 -15.22
N ILE A 53 9.44 2.20 -14.42
CA ILE A 53 9.24 1.26 -13.30
C ILE A 53 9.53 1.99 -11.99
N VAL A 54 8.62 1.93 -11.03
CA VAL A 54 8.79 2.57 -9.72
C VAL A 54 9.45 1.59 -8.75
N LEU A 55 10.60 1.99 -8.20
CA LEU A 55 11.31 1.24 -7.17
C LEU A 55 11.34 2.02 -5.87
N LYS A 56 11.14 1.32 -4.75
CA LYS A 56 11.49 1.81 -3.42
C LYS A 56 12.89 1.35 -3.04
N ILE A 57 13.84 2.27 -2.99
CA ILE A 57 15.25 1.98 -2.68
C ILE A 57 15.47 1.88 -1.15
N PRO A 58 16.59 1.29 -0.67
CA PRO A 58 16.83 1.05 0.76
C PRO A 58 16.78 2.30 1.65
N THR A 59 17.06 3.49 1.10
CA THR A 59 16.96 4.77 1.81
C THR A 59 15.52 5.18 2.09
N GLY A 60 14.51 4.46 1.56
CA GLY A 60 13.09 4.73 1.73
C GLY A 60 12.46 5.59 0.64
N TYR A 61 13.27 6.18 -0.25
CA TYR A 61 12.79 6.97 -1.38
C TYR A 61 12.20 6.09 -2.49
N ASN A 62 11.24 6.65 -3.22
CA ASN A 62 10.71 6.07 -4.45
C ASN A 62 11.41 6.72 -5.64
N VAL A 63 11.86 5.92 -6.59
CA VAL A 63 12.52 6.36 -7.83
C VAL A 63 11.82 5.77 -9.04
N GLY A 64 11.64 6.57 -10.08
CA GLY A 64 11.18 6.11 -11.39
C GLY A 64 12.38 5.75 -12.27
N VAL A 65 12.45 4.51 -12.74
CA VAL A 65 13.47 4.04 -13.68
C VAL A 65 12.87 4.03 -15.07
N ASP A 66 13.43 4.83 -15.97
CA ASP A 66 13.07 4.85 -17.40
C ASP A 66 13.40 3.49 -18.04
N ILE A 67 12.38 2.85 -18.61
CA ILE A 67 12.51 1.50 -19.17
C ILE A 67 13.48 1.42 -20.35
N SER A 68 13.66 2.51 -21.09
CA SER A 68 14.60 2.57 -22.22
C SER A 68 16.05 2.43 -21.79
N THR A 69 16.34 2.75 -20.52
CA THR A 69 17.68 2.66 -19.95
C THR A 69 18.01 1.28 -19.38
N ILE A 70 17.01 0.40 -19.19
CA ILE A 70 17.15 -0.89 -18.52
C ILE A 70 17.85 -1.89 -19.43
N THR A 71 19.03 -2.33 -19.03
CA THR A 71 19.83 -3.34 -19.74
C THR A 71 19.58 -4.75 -19.20
N SER A 72 19.31 -4.87 -17.90
CA SER A 72 19.00 -6.14 -17.22
C SER A 72 18.20 -5.90 -15.95
N MET A 73 17.37 -6.87 -15.56
CA MET A 73 16.64 -6.85 -14.30
C MET A 73 16.55 -8.26 -13.73
N LYS A 74 16.71 -8.38 -12.41
CA LYS A 74 16.61 -9.66 -11.69
C LYS A 74 15.84 -9.50 -10.38
N GLU A 75 14.76 -10.25 -10.23
CA GLU A 75 14.09 -10.43 -8.94
C GLU A 75 14.99 -11.25 -8.00
N THR A 76 15.28 -10.71 -6.82
CA THR A 76 16.13 -11.30 -5.78
C THR A 76 15.34 -11.78 -4.57
N GLY A 77 14.08 -11.36 -4.45
CA GLY A 77 13.17 -11.79 -3.38
C GLY A 77 11.76 -11.30 -3.64
N TYR A 78 10.79 -11.86 -2.93
CA TYR A 78 9.39 -11.46 -3.04
C TYR A 78 8.75 -11.38 -1.67
N LYS A 79 8.21 -10.21 -1.32
CA LYS A 79 7.53 -10.02 -0.03
C LYS A 79 6.37 -9.05 -0.17
N LYS A 80 5.20 -9.59 -0.55
CA LYS A 80 3.95 -8.82 -0.53
C LYS A 80 3.65 -8.35 0.89
N ALA A 81 3.43 -7.05 1.05
CA ALA A 81 3.05 -6.46 2.33
C ALA A 81 1.59 -6.81 2.63
N ASN A 82 1.36 -7.93 3.32
CA ASN A 82 0.05 -8.24 3.90
C ASN A 82 0.04 -7.71 5.34
N TYR A 83 -0.34 -6.45 5.52
CA TYR A 83 -0.55 -5.91 6.86
C TYR A 83 -2.05 -5.93 7.18
N LYS A 84 -2.47 -6.85 8.04
CA LYS A 84 -3.78 -6.83 8.69
C LYS A 84 -3.61 -6.42 10.14
N ILE A 85 -4.39 -5.46 10.58
CA ILE A 85 -4.49 -5.13 12.00
C ILE A 85 -5.29 -6.26 12.66
N PRO A 86 -4.88 -6.74 13.85
CA PRO A 86 -5.75 -7.57 14.66
C PRO A 86 -6.97 -6.73 15.04
N GLU A 87 -8.15 -7.05 14.50
CA GLU A 87 -9.40 -6.46 14.96
C GLU A 87 -9.59 -6.90 16.41
N LYS A 88 -9.38 -5.98 17.34
CA LYS A 88 -9.69 -6.20 18.74
C LYS A 88 -11.06 -5.59 18.99
N GLN A 89 -12.00 -6.40 19.44
CA GLN A 89 -13.26 -5.85 19.95
C GLN A 89 -12.94 -4.98 21.16
N PHE A 90 -13.36 -3.72 21.09
CA PHE A 90 -13.20 -2.79 22.19
C PHE A 90 -14.24 -3.10 23.27
N PRO A 91 -13.88 -2.95 24.56
CA PRO A 91 -14.80 -3.20 25.65
C PRO A 91 -15.97 -2.21 25.60
N VAL A 92 -17.17 -2.71 25.88
CA VAL A 92 -18.37 -1.88 26.04
C VAL A 92 -18.42 -1.37 27.47
N THR A 93 -18.54 -0.07 27.66
CA THR A 93 -18.63 0.56 28.98
C THR A 93 -20.11 0.74 29.35
N PRO A 94 -20.59 0.11 30.45
CA PRO A 94 -21.96 0.30 30.92
C PRO A 94 -22.22 1.77 31.27
N GLY A 95 -23.38 2.30 30.82
CA GLY A 95 -23.80 3.67 31.10
C GLY A 95 -23.39 4.71 30.05
N LEU A 96 -22.49 4.38 29.12
CA LEU A 96 -22.19 5.24 27.97
C LEU A 96 -23.20 5.06 26.84
N PRO A 97 -23.52 6.13 26.07
CA PRO A 97 -24.45 6.05 24.95
C PRO A 97 -23.89 5.16 23.83
N SER A 98 -24.79 4.45 23.15
CA SER A 98 -24.47 3.72 21.91
C SER A 98 -24.56 4.67 20.72
N VAL A 99 -23.47 4.79 19.97
CA VAL A 99 -23.37 5.66 18.80
C VAL A 99 -23.01 4.83 17.58
N LYS A 100 -23.72 5.04 16.47
CA LYS A 100 -23.41 4.41 15.18
C LYS A 100 -22.87 5.46 14.21
N LEU A 101 -21.67 5.22 13.69
CA LEU A 101 -21.03 6.06 12.68
C LEU A 101 -21.26 5.47 11.28
N PHE A 102 -21.99 6.20 10.45
CA PHE A 102 -22.18 5.85 9.05
C PHE A 102 -21.10 6.49 8.19
N GLY A 103 -20.30 5.65 7.54
CA GLY A 103 -19.25 6.07 6.63
C GLY A 103 -19.78 6.18 5.21
N THR A 104 -19.90 7.40 4.70
CA THR A 104 -20.43 7.70 3.36
C THR A 104 -19.33 8.17 2.39
N GLY A 105 -18.07 7.82 2.66
CA GLY A 105 -16.90 8.49 2.10
C GLY A 105 -16.31 9.52 3.08
N GLY A 106 -15.35 10.33 2.63
CA GLY A 106 -14.66 11.30 3.50
C GLY A 106 -13.88 10.63 4.63
N THR A 107 -12.62 10.31 4.40
CA THR A 107 -11.77 9.63 5.40
C THR A 107 -11.45 10.55 6.58
N ILE A 108 -11.95 10.22 7.78
CA ILE A 108 -11.69 10.97 9.03
C ILE A 108 -10.49 10.44 9.83
N ALA A 109 -10.07 9.21 9.57
CA ALA A 109 -8.91 8.58 10.17
C ALA A 109 -8.19 7.73 9.12
N SER A 110 -6.86 7.74 9.15
CA SER A 110 -6.05 6.91 8.26
C SER A 110 -4.74 6.53 8.93
N ARG A 111 -4.08 5.53 8.37
CA ARG A 111 -2.74 5.12 8.79
C ARG A 111 -1.79 5.09 7.61
N LEU A 112 -0.51 5.27 7.91
CA LEU A 112 0.56 5.15 6.94
C LEU A 112 1.20 3.76 7.04
N ASP A 113 1.23 3.01 5.95
CA ASP A 113 2.08 1.83 5.84
C ASP A 113 3.47 2.27 5.37
N TYR A 114 4.40 2.45 6.30
CA TYR A 114 5.77 2.88 5.98
C TYR A 114 6.53 1.93 5.04
N ARG A 115 6.13 0.66 4.95
CA ARG A 115 6.77 -0.29 4.03
C ARG A 115 6.38 0.03 2.59
N THR A 116 5.12 0.29 2.34
CA THR A 116 4.59 0.56 0.99
C THR A 116 4.56 2.04 0.64
N GLY A 117 4.52 2.93 1.64
CA GLY A 117 4.24 4.36 1.49
C GLY A 117 2.74 4.67 1.33
N ALA A 118 1.87 3.67 1.38
CA ALA A 118 0.44 3.85 1.16
C ALA A 118 -0.28 4.42 2.39
N VAL A 119 -1.23 5.32 2.14
CA VAL A 119 -2.20 5.78 3.14
C VAL A 119 -3.42 4.89 3.06
N ILE A 120 -3.75 4.24 4.17
CA ILE A 120 -4.87 3.29 4.27
C ILE A 120 -5.95 3.92 5.14
N PRO A 121 -7.20 4.07 4.64
CA PRO A 121 -8.31 4.54 5.44
C PRO A 121 -8.55 3.62 6.64
N ALA A 122 -8.74 4.21 7.81
CA ALA A 122 -9.17 3.53 9.03
C ALA A 122 -10.67 3.77 9.21
N PHE A 123 -11.44 2.70 9.40
CA PHE A 123 -12.89 2.82 9.56
C PHE A 123 -13.49 1.87 10.59
N SER A 124 -12.83 0.77 10.93
CA SER A 124 -13.33 -0.10 11.99
C SER A 124 -13.32 0.64 13.34
N PRO A 125 -14.20 0.28 14.30
CA PRO A 125 -14.20 0.92 15.62
C PRO A 125 -12.82 0.81 16.27
N GLY A 126 -12.15 -0.33 16.09
CA GLY A 126 -10.84 -0.52 16.67
C GLY A 126 -9.73 0.33 16.07
N GLU A 127 -9.78 0.63 14.78
CA GLU A 127 -8.86 1.60 14.17
C GLU A 127 -9.16 3.03 14.65
N LEU A 128 -10.44 3.38 14.83
CA LEU A 128 -10.85 4.70 15.33
C LEU A 128 -10.43 4.91 16.79
N TYR A 129 -10.67 3.94 17.67
CA TYR A 129 -10.18 4.00 19.05
C TYR A 129 -8.65 3.98 19.14
N GLY A 130 -7.97 3.28 18.22
CA GLY A 130 -6.51 3.33 18.13
C GLY A 130 -5.97 4.71 17.73
N ALA A 131 -6.73 5.47 16.95
CA ALA A 131 -6.38 6.83 16.54
C ALA A 131 -6.81 7.91 17.56
N VAL A 132 -7.98 7.72 18.19
CA VAL A 132 -8.59 8.64 19.16
C VAL A 132 -9.12 7.83 20.36
N PRO A 133 -8.25 7.47 21.32
CA PRO A 133 -8.64 6.66 22.47
C PRO A 133 -9.73 7.30 23.35
N GLU A 134 -9.82 8.63 23.36
CA GLU A 134 -10.77 9.42 24.15
C GLU A 134 -12.23 9.11 23.82
N LEU A 135 -12.51 8.56 22.64
CA LEU A 135 -13.86 8.11 22.26
C LEU A 135 -14.39 7.03 23.22
N ALA A 136 -13.52 6.24 23.84
CA ALA A 136 -13.90 5.15 24.74
C ALA A 136 -14.53 5.65 26.05
N ASP A 137 -14.23 6.89 26.44
CA ASP A 137 -14.80 7.54 27.62
C ASP A 137 -16.12 8.26 27.30
N ILE A 138 -16.46 8.43 26.01
CA ILE A 138 -17.61 9.21 25.54
C ILE A 138 -18.76 8.30 25.10
N CYS A 139 -18.48 7.21 24.37
CA CYS A 139 -19.52 6.36 23.79
C CYS A 139 -19.07 4.93 23.44
N ASN A 140 -20.05 4.05 23.32
CA ASN A 140 -19.89 2.72 22.73
C ASN A 140 -20.13 2.84 21.21
N LEU A 141 -19.04 2.82 20.42
CA LEU A 141 -19.06 3.11 18.98
C LEU A 141 -19.24 1.83 18.13
N ASP A 142 -20.21 1.87 17.23
CA ASP A 142 -20.36 0.94 16.11
C ASP A 142 -20.18 1.69 14.78
N THR A 143 -19.76 0.99 13.72
CA THR A 143 -19.46 1.60 12.42
C THR A 143 -20.13 0.84 11.30
N GLU A 144 -20.74 1.56 10.37
CA GLU A 144 -21.40 0.98 9.20
C GLU A 144 -21.00 1.76 7.96
N LYS A 145 -20.52 1.06 6.93
CA LYS A 145 -20.14 1.69 5.66
C LYS A 145 -21.33 1.63 4.71
N VAL A 146 -21.78 2.80 4.23
CA VAL A 146 -22.92 2.97 3.33
C VAL A 146 -22.45 3.20 1.91
#